data_AF-A0A975NBD0-F1
#
_entry.id   AF-A0A975NBD0-F1
#
_cell.length_a   1.000
_cell.length_b   1.000
_cell.length_c   1.000
_cell.angle_alpha   90.00
_cell.angle_beta   90.00
_cell.angle_gamma   90.00
#
_symmetry.space_group_name_H-M   'P 1'
#
loop_
_entity.id
_entity.type
_entity.pdbx_description
1 polymer ?
#
loop_
_entity_poly.entity_id
_entity_poly.type
_entity_poly.pdbx_seq_one_letter_code
_entity_poly.pdbx_strand_id
1 'polypeptide(L)' 'MSTMPSEDFEAAYETLATAIDSAGPGREALFLTRLALVLGHELGDIAAFRNAIRMALDGLE' A
#
# COMPACT_ATOMS: atom_id res chain seq x y z
N MET A 1 7.50 16.41 4.91
CA MET A 1 6.93 15.13 5.36
C MET A 1 5.65 15.43 6.11
N SER A 2 4.52 15.47 5.42
CA SER A 2 3.23 15.50 6.12
C SER A 2 3.04 14.09 6.68
N THR A 3 3.32 13.93 7.97
CA THR A 3 2.85 12.76 8.71
C THR A 3 1.33 12.76 8.58
N MET A 4 0.74 11.70 8.06
CA MET A 4 -0.71 11.57 8.14
C MET A 4 -1.11 11.70 9.61
N PRO A 5 -2.25 12.34 9.92
CA PRO A 5 -2.87 12.22 11.23
C PRO A 5 -3.00 10.73 11.59
N SER A 6 -2.77 10.39 12.85
CA SER A 6 -2.86 9.00 13.32
C SER A 6 -4.21 8.36 13.00
N GLU A 7 -5.28 9.17 12.97
CA GLU A 7 -6.64 8.74 12.61
C GLU A 7 -6.77 8.33 11.14
N ASP A 8 -6.16 9.09 10.22
CA ASP A 8 -6.13 8.73 8.78
C ASP A 8 -5.30 7.46 8.54
N PHE A 9 -4.25 7.26 9.33
CA PHE A 9 -3.42 6.06 9.23
C PHE A 9 -4.16 4.81 9.71
N GLU A 10 -4.88 4.90 10.83
CA GLU A 10 -5.71 3.80 11.34
C GLU A 10 -6.86 3.48 10.38
N ALA A 11 -7.54 4.49 9.83
CA ALA A 11 -8.57 4.31 8.81
C ALA A 11 -8.01 3.65 7.54
N ALA A 12 -6.81 4.03 7.10
CA ALA A 12 -6.14 3.42 5.96
C ALA A 12 -5.80 1.93 6.23
N TYR A 13 -5.32 1.61 7.43
CA TYR A 13 -5.06 0.23 7.84
C TYR A 13 -6.33 -0.62 7.89
N GLU A 14 -7.41 -0.11 8.49
CA GLU A 14 -8.70 -0.81 8.56
C GLU A 14 -9.28 -1.05 7.16
N THR A 15 -9.19 -0.05 6.28
CA THR A 15 -9.61 -0.18 4.88
C THR A 15 -8.80 -1.25 4.16
N LEU A 16 -7.48 -1.27 4.36
CA LEU A 16 -6.60 -2.27 3.76
C LEU A 16 -6.91 -3.68 4.28
N ALA A 17 -7.09 -3.85 5.59
CA ALA A 17 -7.44 -5.11 6.21
C ALA A 17 -8.77 -5.66 5.67
N THR A 18 -9.80 -4.81 5.59
CA THR A 18 -11.11 -5.18 5.02
C THR A 18 -11.01 -5.57 3.55
N ALA A 19 -10.19 -4.87 2.77
CA ALA A 19 -9.99 -5.18 1.36
C ALA A 19 -9.21 -6.49 1.15
N ILE A 20 -8.23 -6.78 2.01
CA ILE A 20 -7.50 -8.06 2.01
C ILE A 20 -8.47 -9.21 2.35
N ASP A 21 -9.29 -9.06 3.38
CA ASP A 21 -10.31 -10.05 3.76
C ASP A 21 -11.29 -10.31 2.62
N SER A 22 -11.75 -9.24 1.95
CA SER A 22 -12.61 -9.33 0.77
C SER A 22 -11.97 -10.00 -0.44
N ALA A 23 -10.65 -9.85 -0.62
CA ALA A 23 -9.92 -10.54 -1.69
C ALA A 23 -9.89 -12.07 -1.45
N GLY A 24 -9.90 -12.47 -0.18
CA GLY A 24 -9.94 -13.85 0.26
C GLY A 24 -8.58 -14.55 0.23
N PRO A 25 -8.46 -15.70 0.94
CA PRO A 25 -7.21 -16.42 1.10
C PRO A 25 -6.67 -16.95 -0.23
N GLY A 26 -5.38 -16.77 -0.46
CA GLY A 26 -4.67 -17.11 -1.69
C GLY A 26 -4.66 -16.00 -2.75
N ARG A 27 -5.30 -14.85 -2.49
CA ARG A 27 -5.31 -13.69 -3.39
C ARG A 27 -4.77 -12.42 -2.74
N GLU A 28 -4.37 -12.45 -1.47
CA GLU A 28 -3.85 -11.27 -0.78
C GLU A 28 -2.65 -10.66 -1.52
N ALA A 29 -1.69 -11.50 -1.92
CA ALA A 29 -0.50 -11.06 -2.67
C ALA A 29 -0.86 -10.45 -4.03
N LEU A 30 -1.85 -11.01 -4.73
CA LEU A 30 -2.31 -10.49 -6.02
C LEU A 30 -3.03 -9.14 -5.83
N PHE A 31 -3.87 -9.02 -4.81
CA PHE A 31 -4.56 -7.79 -4.44
C PHE A 31 -3.56 -6.69 -4.11
N LEU A 32 -2.61 -6.95 -3.20
CA LEU A 32 -1.58 -5.98 -2.80
C LEU A 32 -0.69 -5.55 -3.97
N THR A 33 -0.31 -6.50 -4.85
CA THR A 33 0.44 -6.18 -6.07
C THR A 33 -0.36 -5.24 -6.96
N ARG A 34 -1.66 -5.52 -7.15
CA ARG A 34 -2.53 -4.68 -7.98
C ARG A 34 -2.76 -3.30 -7.37
N LEU A 35 -2.95 -3.22 -6.05
CA LEU A 35 -3.05 -1.95 -5.32
C LEU A 35 -1.78 -1.12 -5.49
N ALA A 36 -0.60 -1.73 -5.33
CA ALA A 36 0.67 -1.04 -5.53
C ALA A 36 0.82 -0.51 -6.96
N LEU A 37 0.44 -1.30 -7.98
CA LEU A 37 0.48 -0.85 -9.38
C LEU A 37 -0.50 0.30 -9.65
N VAL A 38 -1.72 0.26 -9.07
CA VAL A 38 -2.70 1.34 -9.19
C VAL A 38 -2.17 2.62 -8.53
N LEU A 39 -1.62 2.52 -7.32
CA LEU A 39 -1.00 3.65 -6.63
C LEU A 39 0.19 4.20 -7.41
N GLY A 40 1.03 3.34 -7.98
CA GLY A 40 2.14 3.76 -8.83
C GLY A 40 1.71 4.47 -10.11
N HIS A 41 0.59 4.05 -10.70
CA HIS A 41 -0.02 4.74 -11.84
C HIS A 41 -0.58 6.12 -11.44
N GLU A 42 -1.31 6.21 -10.33
CA GLU A 42 -1.83 7.47 -9.80
C GLU A 42 -0.70 8.45 -9.41
N LEU A 43 0.42 7.93 -8.91
CA LEU A 43 1.59 8.73 -8.58
C LEU A 43 2.22 9.39 -9.83
N GLY A 44 2.06 8.78 -11.01
CA GLY A 44 2.58 9.27 -12.29
C GLY A 44 4.11 9.29 -12.40
N ASP A 45 4.83 8.89 -11.35
CA ASP A 45 6.29 8.95 -11.26
C ASP A 45 6.89 7.61 -10.84
N ILE A 46 7.63 7.01 -11.78
CA ILE A 46 8.24 5.69 -11.58
C ILE A 46 9.40 5.72 -10.57
N ALA A 47 10.08 6.86 -10.39
CA ALA A 47 11.19 6.98 -9.46
C ALA A 47 10.66 7.02 -8.01
N ALA A 48 9.61 7.78 -7.76
CA ALA A 48 8.88 7.82 -6.50
C ALA A 48 8.25 6.46 -6.18
N PHE A 49 7.67 5.78 -7.17
CA PHE A 49 7.16 4.41 -7.00
C PHE A 49 8.25 3.42 -6.60
N ARG A 50 9.41 3.42 -7.29
CA ARG A 50 10.56 2.57 -6.93
C ARG A 50 11.10 2.90 -5.54
N ASN A 51 11.12 4.18 -5.18
CA ASN A 51 11.55 4.60 -3.84
C ASN A 51 10.57 4.11 -2.76
N ALA A 52 9.26 4.18 -3.01
CA ALA A 52 8.24 3.67 -2.11
C ALA A 52 8.37 2.15 -1.90
N ILE A 53 8.63 1.38 -2.96
CA ILE A 53 8.91 -0.07 -2.85
C ILE A 53 10.14 -0.31 -1.97
N ARG A 54 11.23 0.43 -2.20
CA ARG A 54 12.45 0.29 -1.40
C ARG A 54 12.19 0.60 0.08
N MET A 55 11.47 1.67 0.38
CA MET A 55 11.11 2.03 1.76
C MET A 55 10.21 0.98 2.42
N ALA A 56 9.27 0.40 1.66
CA ALA A 56 8.42 -0.68 2.17
C ALA A 56 9.21 -1.96 2.47
N LEU A 57 10.25 -2.28 1.68
CA LEU A 57 11.14 -3.40 1.93
C LEU A 57 12.05 -3.18 3.15
N ASP A 58 12.59 -1.97 3.30
CA ASP A 58 13.44 -1.58 4.44
C ASP A 58 12.67 -1.67 5.78
N GLY A 59 11.38 -1.34 5.80
CA GLY A 59 10.52 -1.45 6.98
C GLY A 59 10.07 -2.88 7.34
N LEU A 60 10.49 -3.90 6.59
CA LEU A 60 10.22 -5.32 6.89
C LEU A 60 11.37 -6.01 7.63
N GLU A 61 12.55 -5.37 7.73
CA GLU A 61 13.73 -5.86 8.47
C GLU A 61 13.65 -5.58 9.98
#